data_AF-A0A136KFL1-F1
#
_entry.id   AF-A0A136KFL1-F1
#
_cell.length_a   1.000
_cell.length_b   1.000
_cell.length_c   1.000
_cell.angle_alpha   90.00
_cell.angle_beta   90.00
_cell.angle_gamma   90.00
#
_symmetry.space_group_name_H-M   'P 1'
#
loop_
_entity.id
_entity.type
_entity.pdbx_description
1 polymer ?
#
loop_
_entity_poly.entity_id
_entity_poly.type
_entity_poly.pdbx_seq_one_letter_code
_entity_poly.pdbx_strand_id
1 'polypeptide(L)'
;MKLLVNRNVLGQCEGAIGSTQYRHLWFEDHGVQKDIVEDGELCCAYFMSSVLHNHDLLRSVHATVKGTIADMMTSGWTMIDLPQIGAILHWEEFEGHEHIGIFVGDDKAISHSDKTRSPQKHDWLLRSEQFPEGRALLGILWHEKLKS
;
A
#
# COMPACT_ATOMS: atom_id res chain seq x y z
N MET A 1 22.18 -17.60 -7.67
CA MET A 1 21.31 -17.09 -6.59
C MET A 1 20.11 -16.40 -7.24
N LYS A 2 18.88 -16.63 -6.76
CA LYS A 2 17.65 -16.05 -7.31
C LYS A 2 16.94 -15.26 -6.21
N LEU A 3 16.55 -14.01 -6.50
CA LEU A 3 15.74 -13.20 -5.59
C LEU A 3 14.28 -13.71 -5.62
N LEU A 4 13.67 -13.88 -4.44
CA LEU A 4 12.25 -14.25 -4.30
C LEU A 4 11.46 -12.97 -4.03
N VAL A 5 11.06 -12.26 -5.08
CA VAL A 5 10.51 -10.91 -4.99
C VAL A 5 9.26 -10.89 -4.12
N ASN A 6 8.30 -11.79 -4.39
CA ASN A 6 7.05 -11.84 -3.64
C ASN A 6 7.30 -12.11 -2.15
N ARG A 7 8.13 -13.11 -1.83
CA ARG A 7 8.49 -13.43 -0.45
C ARG A 7 9.15 -12.27 0.28
N ASN A 8 10.00 -11.50 -0.39
CA ASN A 8 10.63 -10.33 0.21
C ASN A 8 9.65 -9.18 0.41
N VAL A 9 8.78 -8.90 -0.57
CA VAL A 9 7.72 -7.88 -0.44
C VAL A 9 6.81 -8.21 0.75
N LEU A 10 6.29 -9.44 0.80
CA LEU A 10 5.44 -9.89 1.90
C LEU A 10 6.17 -9.85 3.24
N GLY A 11 7.43 -10.32 3.28
CA GLY A 11 8.24 -10.28 4.50
C GLY A 11 8.49 -8.86 5.02
N GLN A 12 8.69 -7.89 4.13
CA GLN A 12 8.81 -6.47 4.51
C GLN A 12 7.48 -5.91 5.03
N CYS A 13 6.35 -6.24 4.39
CA CYS A 13 5.04 -5.79 4.86
C CYS A 13 4.67 -6.40 6.22
N GLU A 14 4.90 -7.70 6.43
CA GLU A 14 4.64 -8.39 7.71
C GLU A 14 5.57 -7.85 8.81
N GLY A 15 6.87 -7.70 8.51
CA GLY A 15 7.84 -7.16 9.46
C GLY A 15 7.61 -5.68 9.81
N ALA A 16 6.86 -4.95 8.99
CA ALA A 16 6.50 -3.56 9.22
C ALA A 16 5.26 -3.38 10.11
N ILE A 17 4.52 -4.44 10.45
CA ILE A 17 3.32 -4.34 11.29
C ILE A 17 3.68 -3.69 12.64
N GLY A 18 2.97 -2.62 13.00
CA GLY A 18 3.22 -1.83 14.21
C GLY A 18 4.46 -0.94 14.18
N SER A 19 5.22 -0.92 13.07
CA SER A 19 6.39 -0.06 12.92
C SER A 19 6.00 1.40 12.76
N THR A 20 6.78 2.30 13.36
CA THR A 20 6.65 3.75 13.22
C THR A 20 7.51 4.33 12.09
N GLN A 21 8.25 3.50 11.35
CA GLN A 21 9.21 3.93 10.33
C GLN A 21 8.60 4.82 9.23
N TYR A 22 7.31 4.63 8.93
CA TYR A 22 6.63 5.35 7.86
C TYR A 22 5.87 6.60 8.34
N ARG A 23 5.89 6.92 9.65
CA ARG A 23 5.07 8.02 10.21
C ARG A 23 5.44 9.41 9.71
N HIS A 24 6.62 9.59 9.14
CA HIS A 24 7.08 10.90 8.69
C HIS A 24 7.66 10.85 7.29
N LEU A 25 7.31 11.85 6.50
CA LEU A 25 7.89 12.13 5.19
C LEU A 25 7.99 13.64 5.07
N TRP A 26 9.19 14.17 5.28
CA TRP A 26 9.42 15.61 5.29
C TRP A 26 9.73 16.12 3.89
N PHE A 27 9.06 17.18 3.48
CA PHE A 27 9.35 17.95 2.28
C PHE A 27 9.55 19.42 2.62
N GLU A 28 10.39 20.09 1.84
CA GLU A 28 10.50 21.54 1.86
C GLU A 28 9.78 22.11 0.63
N ASP A 29 8.84 23.01 0.86
CA ASP A 29 8.14 23.77 -0.18
C ASP A 29 8.28 25.27 0.12
N HIS A 30 8.88 26.01 -0.81
CA HIS A 30 9.16 27.45 -0.67
C HIS A 30 9.82 27.85 0.68
N GLY A 31 10.72 27.01 1.21
CA GLY A 31 11.42 27.25 2.47
C GLY A 31 10.64 26.87 3.74
N VAL A 32 9.46 26.27 3.59
CA VAL A 32 8.67 25.73 4.70
C VAL A 32 8.81 24.21 4.72
N GLN A 33 9.27 23.66 5.84
CA GLN A 33 9.32 22.22 6.07
C GLN A 33 7.96 21.72 6.54
N LYS A 34 7.41 20.72 5.85
CA LYS A 34 6.15 20.06 6.18
C LYS A 34 6.34 18.55 6.21
N ASP A 35 5.80 17.90 7.24
CA ASP A 35 5.54 16.46 7.21
C ASP A 35 4.29 16.22 6.36
N ILE A 36 4.47 15.71 5.15
CA ILE A 36 3.38 15.58 4.18
C ILE A 36 2.49 14.36 4.42
N VAL A 37 2.90 13.46 5.33
CA VAL A 37 2.09 12.31 5.75
C VAL A 37 1.48 12.48 7.14
N GLU A 38 1.65 13.67 7.74
CA GLU A 38 0.94 14.15 8.93
C GLU A 38 1.00 13.14 10.10
N ASP A 39 2.21 12.81 10.56
CA ASP A 39 2.45 11.85 11.66
C ASP A 39 1.89 10.43 11.41
N GLY A 40 1.72 10.05 10.14
CA GLY A 40 1.21 8.75 9.71
C GLY A 40 -0.30 8.76 9.41
N GLU A 41 -0.95 9.92 9.40
CA GLU A 41 -2.34 10.02 8.96
C GLU A 41 -2.51 9.70 7.49
N LEU A 42 -1.57 10.14 6.64
CA LEU A 42 -1.66 10.03 5.19
C LEU A 42 -0.54 9.16 4.60
N CYS A 43 -0.44 7.91 5.04
CA CYS A 43 0.76 7.12 4.82
C CYS A 43 0.60 5.83 3.99
N CYS A 44 -0.62 5.41 3.65
CA CYS A 44 -0.84 4.16 2.91
C CYS A 44 -0.05 4.10 1.59
N ALA A 45 -0.03 5.20 0.83
CA ALA A 45 0.73 5.33 -0.39
C ALA A 45 2.25 5.33 -0.15
N TYR A 46 2.72 6.06 0.85
CA TYR A 46 4.15 6.12 1.16
C TYR A 46 4.69 4.77 1.60
N PHE A 47 3.98 4.08 2.50
CA PHE A 47 4.32 2.74 2.93
C PHE A 47 4.42 1.76 1.75
N MET A 48 3.33 1.64 0.97
CA MET A 48 3.30 0.65 -0.12
C MET A 48 4.29 0.99 -1.22
N SER A 49 4.38 2.26 -1.64
CA SER A 49 5.31 2.65 -2.70
C SER A 49 6.77 2.47 -2.29
N SER A 50 7.13 2.69 -1.02
CA SER A 50 8.47 2.43 -0.50
C SER A 50 8.83 0.95 -0.61
N VAL A 51 7.95 0.05 -0.16
CA VAL A 51 8.18 -1.40 -0.24
C VAL A 51 8.31 -1.84 -1.70
N LEU A 52 7.39 -1.40 -2.57
CA LEU A 52 7.39 -1.81 -3.98
C LEU A 52 8.60 -1.26 -4.75
N HIS A 53 9.02 -0.02 -4.47
CA HIS A 53 10.17 0.59 -5.10
C HIS A 53 11.48 -0.15 -4.77
N ASN A 54 11.65 -0.64 -3.54
CA ASN A 54 12.81 -1.45 -3.13
C ASN A 54 13.01 -2.73 -3.96
N HIS A 55 12.01 -3.16 -4.73
CA HIS A 55 12.05 -4.35 -5.57
C HIS A 55 11.88 -4.05 -7.07
N ASP A 56 12.11 -2.82 -7.50
CA ASP A 56 11.96 -2.37 -8.89
C ASP A 56 10.55 -2.68 -9.46
N LEU A 57 9.52 -2.57 -8.61
CA LEU A 57 8.11 -2.70 -9.01
C LEU A 57 7.45 -1.34 -9.25
N LEU A 58 8.14 -0.25 -8.89
CA LEU A 58 7.77 1.14 -9.14
C LEU A 58 9.02 1.94 -9.54
N ARG A 59 8.83 3.00 -10.31
CA ARG A 59 9.91 3.91 -10.71
C ARG A 59 10.33 4.86 -9.59
N SER A 60 9.40 5.23 -8.72
CA SER A 60 9.67 6.10 -7.59
C SER A 60 8.80 5.79 -6.37
N VAL A 61 9.20 6.33 -5.22
CA VAL A 61 8.36 6.39 -4.02
C VAL A 61 7.34 7.53 -4.17
N HIS A 62 6.11 7.31 -3.70
CA HIS A 62 4.99 8.23 -3.86
C HIS A 62 4.26 8.47 -2.53
N ALA A 63 3.87 9.71 -2.27
CA ALA A 63 3.06 10.06 -1.10
C ALA A 63 1.54 9.97 -1.36
N THR A 64 1.11 9.79 -2.61
CA THR A 64 -0.33 9.75 -2.98
C THR A 64 -0.71 8.44 -3.64
N VAL A 65 -1.93 7.98 -3.37
CA VAL A 65 -2.47 6.76 -4.00
C VAL A 65 -2.53 6.93 -5.51
N LYS A 66 -3.08 8.04 -5.99
CA LYS A 66 -3.16 8.37 -7.41
C LYS A 66 -1.79 8.30 -8.12
N GLY A 67 -0.75 8.88 -7.53
CA GLY A 67 0.61 8.81 -8.07
C GLY A 67 1.17 7.40 -8.09
N THR A 68 0.92 6.64 -7.01
CA THR A 68 1.31 5.23 -6.90
C THR A 68 0.66 4.38 -7.99
N ILE A 69 -0.66 4.45 -8.15
CA ILE A 69 -1.39 3.69 -9.16
C ILE A 69 -0.94 4.08 -10.58
N ALA A 70 -0.76 5.38 -10.85
CA ALA A 70 -0.27 5.82 -12.16
C ALA A 70 1.11 5.23 -12.50
N ASP A 71 2.05 5.22 -11.55
CA ASP A 71 3.36 4.60 -11.73
C ASP A 71 3.23 3.08 -11.91
N MET A 72 2.41 2.40 -11.10
CA MET A 72 2.13 0.97 -11.25
C MET A 72 1.70 0.62 -12.69
N MET A 73 0.75 1.36 -13.26
CA MET A 73 0.29 1.11 -14.63
C MET A 73 1.41 1.28 -15.67
N THR A 74 2.32 2.24 -15.47
CA THR A 74 3.49 2.42 -16.35
C THR A 74 4.66 1.47 -16.04
N SER A 75 4.61 0.80 -14.89
CA SER A 75 5.62 -0.13 -14.38
C SER A 75 5.25 -1.60 -14.61
N GLY A 76 4.22 -1.88 -15.43
CA GLY A 76 3.88 -3.23 -15.87
C GLY A 76 2.90 -3.97 -14.97
N TRP A 77 2.21 -3.26 -14.07
CA TRP A 77 1.10 -3.82 -13.31
C TRP A 77 -0.14 -3.94 -14.18
N THR A 78 -0.95 -4.96 -13.92
CA THR A 78 -2.21 -5.21 -14.61
C THR A 78 -3.34 -5.44 -13.62
N MET A 79 -4.55 -5.05 -14.01
CA MET A 79 -5.76 -5.33 -13.23
C MET A 79 -6.13 -6.82 -13.34
N ILE A 80 -6.58 -7.40 -12.24
CA ILE A 80 -7.08 -8.79 -12.16
C ILE A 80 -8.41 -8.83 -11.40
N ASP A 81 -9.22 -9.86 -11.63
CA ASP A 81 -10.57 -9.96 -11.04
C ASP A 81 -10.57 -10.52 -9.61
N LEU A 82 -9.61 -11.39 -9.29
CA LEU A 82 -9.51 -12.05 -7.99
C LEU A 82 -8.13 -11.84 -7.39
N PRO A 83 -8.02 -11.53 -6.08
CA PRO A 83 -6.75 -11.23 -5.45
C PRO A 83 -5.85 -12.47 -5.41
N GLN A 84 -4.59 -12.27 -5.77
CA GLN A 84 -3.49 -13.23 -5.58
C GLN A 84 -2.59 -12.76 -4.44
N ILE A 85 -1.93 -13.67 -3.73
CA ILE A 85 -1.01 -13.30 -2.65
C ILE A 85 0.11 -12.41 -3.21
N GLY A 86 0.19 -11.18 -2.69
CA GLY A 86 1.08 -10.13 -3.17
C GLY A 86 0.41 -9.07 -4.05
N ALA A 87 -0.85 -9.27 -4.45
CA ALA A 87 -1.61 -8.29 -5.22
C ALA A 87 -1.87 -7.03 -4.39
N ILE A 88 -1.87 -5.88 -5.06
CA ILE A 88 -2.22 -4.60 -4.44
C ILE A 88 -3.71 -4.40 -4.55
N LEU A 89 -4.32 -4.05 -3.44
CA LEU A 89 -5.72 -3.70 -3.31
C LEU A 89 -5.84 -2.19 -3.32
N HIS A 90 -6.74 -1.67 -4.15
CA HIS A 90 -7.06 -0.24 -4.25
C HIS A 90 -8.53 -0.05 -3.89
N TRP A 91 -8.78 0.57 -2.75
CA TRP A 91 -10.12 0.82 -2.24
C TRP A 91 -10.60 2.24 -2.59
N GLU A 92 -11.91 2.38 -2.78
CA GLU A 92 -12.60 3.64 -3.10
C GLU A 92 -12.32 4.74 -2.09
N GLU A 93 -12.57 6.01 -2.40
CA GLU A 93 -12.37 7.09 -1.43
C GLU A 93 -13.29 6.98 -0.21
N PHE A 94 -12.74 7.24 0.98
CA PHE A 94 -13.51 7.41 2.22
C PHE A 94 -12.88 8.55 3.02
N GLU A 95 -13.71 9.46 3.52
CA GLU A 95 -13.27 10.69 4.23
C GLU A 95 -12.17 11.47 3.49
N GLY A 96 -12.27 11.57 2.16
CA GLY A 96 -11.35 12.37 1.34
C GLY A 96 -10.09 11.62 0.87
N HIS A 97 -9.93 10.35 1.24
CA HIS A 97 -8.73 9.57 0.90
C HIS A 97 -9.06 8.20 0.33
N GLU A 98 -8.54 7.90 -0.85
CA GLU A 98 -8.40 6.52 -1.34
C GLU A 98 -7.43 5.74 -0.46
N HIS A 99 -7.50 4.41 -0.51
CA HIS A 99 -6.63 3.55 0.29
C HIS A 99 -5.97 2.46 -0.53
N ILE A 100 -4.75 2.08 -0.15
CA ILE A 100 -4.04 0.96 -0.78
C ILE A 100 -3.35 0.06 0.23
N GLY A 101 -3.21 -1.21 -0.14
CA GLY A 101 -2.61 -2.25 0.68
C GLY A 101 -2.27 -3.47 -0.14
N ILE A 102 -1.70 -4.49 0.51
CA ILE A 102 -1.29 -5.74 -0.13
C ILE A 102 -2.11 -6.90 0.40
N PHE A 103 -2.62 -7.74 -0.50
CA PHE A 103 -3.28 -8.98 -0.14
C PHE A 103 -2.25 -10.04 0.28
N VAL A 104 -2.44 -10.66 1.44
CA VAL A 104 -1.47 -11.60 2.03
C VAL A 104 -2.01 -13.02 2.18
N GLY A 105 -3.20 -13.29 1.62
CA GLY A 105 -3.88 -14.58 1.75
C GLY A 105 -4.83 -14.64 2.95
N ASP A 106 -5.55 -15.75 3.10
CA ASP A 106 -6.46 -16.02 4.22
C ASP A 106 -7.47 -14.91 4.53
N ASP A 107 -7.99 -14.27 3.48
CA ASP A 107 -8.86 -13.10 3.55
C ASP A 107 -8.25 -11.94 4.36
N LYS A 108 -6.92 -11.75 4.25
CA LYS A 108 -6.21 -10.67 4.92
C LYS A 108 -5.46 -9.79 3.94
N ALA A 109 -5.32 -8.53 4.35
CA ALA A 109 -4.46 -7.55 3.73
C ALA A 109 -3.59 -6.87 4.79
N ILE A 110 -2.50 -6.25 4.34
CA ILE A 110 -1.68 -5.33 5.13
C ILE A 110 -1.74 -3.96 4.49
N SER A 111 -2.04 -2.94 5.29
CA SER A 111 -2.00 -1.55 4.85
C SER A 111 -1.69 -0.63 6.03
N HIS A 112 -1.34 0.62 5.76
CA HIS A 112 -1.14 1.61 6.82
C HIS A 112 -2.47 2.05 7.44
N SER A 113 -2.58 2.04 8.76
CA SER A 113 -3.75 2.55 9.48
C SER A 113 -3.48 3.94 10.04
N ASP A 114 -4.37 4.87 9.72
CA ASP A 114 -4.45 6.20 10.31
C ASP A 114 -4.70 6.14 11.83
N LYS A 115 -5.59 5.27 12.31
CA LYS A 115 -5.93 5.12 13.74
C LYS A 115 -4.74 4.70 14.60
N THR A 116 -3.92 3.78 14.10
CA THR A 116 -2.75 3.26 14.83
C THR A 116 -1.44 3.90 14.39
N ARG A 117 -1.48 4.81 13.42
CA ARG A 117 -0.32 5.47 12.79
C ARG A 117 0.80 4.49 12.42
N SER A 118 0.43 3.30 11.94
CA SER A 118 1.36 2.23 11.57
C SER A 118 0.72 1.18 10.63
N PRO A 119 1.52 0.35 9.93
CA PRO A 119 1.01 -0.78 9.17
C PRO A 119 0.30 -1.81 10.05
N GLN A 120 -0.85 -2.30 9.57
CA GLN A 120 -1.70 -3.26 10.28
C GLN A 120 -2.15 -4.38 9.34
N LYS A 121 -2.35 -5.56 9.91
CA LYS A 121 -2.98 -6.69 9.23
C LYS A 121 -4.47 -6.72 9.56
N HIS A 122 -5.32 -6.80 8.56
CA HIS A 122 -6.78 -6.70 8.71
C HIS A 122 -7.50 -7.48 7.61
N ASP A 123 -8.84 -7.52 7.68
CA ASP A 123 -9.69 -8.09 6.63
C ASP A 123 -9.50 -7.35 5.30
N TRP A 124 -9.35 -8.08 4.20
CA TRP A 124 -9.03 -7.49 2.90
C TRP A 124 -10.17 -6.69 2.24
N LEU A 125 -11.41 -6.87 2.69
CA LEU A 125 -12.52 -6.02 2.28
C LEU A 125 -12.72 -4.84 3.24
N LEU A 126 -11.89 -4.68 4.27
CA LEU A 126 -12.03 -3.63 5.29
C LEU A 126 -13.41 -3.67 5.98
N ARG A 127 -13.93 -4.88 6.23
CA ARG A 127 -15.22 -5.02 6.93
C ARG A 127 -15.14 -4.44 8.34
N SER A 128 -16.15 -3.66 8.71
CA SER A 128 -16.27 -2.96 10.00
C SER A 128 -17.74 -2.64 10.30
N GLU A 129 -18.03 -2.05 11.47
CA GLU A 129 -19.39 -1.54 11.76
C GLU A 129 -19.85 -0.49 10.75
N GLN A 130 -18.91 0.33 10.24
CA GLN A 130 -19.19 1.33 9.21
C GLN A 130 -19.34 0.71 7.81
N PHE A 131 -18.64 -0.40 7.56
CA PHE A 131 -18.61 -1.11 6.29
C PHE A 131 -18.90 -2.60 6.51
N PRO A 132 -20.14 -3.01 6.79
CA PRO A 132 -20.45 -4.40 7.11
C PRO A 132 -20.12 -5.36 5.96
N GLU A 133 -20.35 -4.93 4.72
CA GLU A 133 -20.00 -5.68 3.50
C GLU A 133 -18.57 -5.42 3.02
N GLY A 134 -17.88 -4.47 3.65
CA GLY A 134 -16.57 -3.99 3.24
C GLY A 134 -16.61 -2.73 2.38
N ARG A 135 -15.44 -2.11 2.22
CA ARG A 135 -15.20 -0.94 1.35
C ARG A 135 -15.00 -1.42 -0.09
N ALA A 136 -15.59 -0.73 -1.06
CA ALA A 136 -15.50 -1.16 -2.45
C ALA A 136 -14.05 -1.09 -2.97
N LEU A 137 -13.69 -2.05 -3.82
CA LEU A 137 -12.42 -2.04 -4.53
C LEU A 137 -12.60 -1.32 -5.87
N LEU A 138 -11.76 -0.32 -6.11
CA LEU A 138 -11.57 0.28 -7.43
C LEU A 138 -10.69 -0.60 -8.32
N GLY A 139 -9.80 -1.38 -7.69
CA GLY A 139 -8.92 -2.28 -8.42
C GLY A 139 -8.16 -3.28 -7.58
N ILE A 140 -7.75 -4.36 -8.26
CA ILE A 140 -6.79 -5.34 -7.76
C ILE A 140 -5.68 -5.40 -8.80
N LEU A 141 -4.46 -5.02 -8.40
CA LEU A 141 -3.32 -4.93 -9.30
C LEU A 141 -2.33 -6.05 -9.03
N TRP A 142 -1.83 -6.65 -10.09
CA TRP A 142 -0.83 -7.71 -10.05
C TRP A 142 0.36 -7.43 -10.96
N HIS A 143 1.52 -7.92 -10.57
CA HIS A 143 2.75 -7.78 -11.33
C HIS A 143 3.41 -9.13 -11.56
N GLU A 144 3.83 -9.39 -12.79
CA GLU A 144 4.40 -10.68 -13.21
C GLU A 144 5.63 -11.11 -12.40
N LYS A 145 6.46 -10.16 -11.95
CA LYS A 145 7.61 -10.43 -11.05
C LYS A 145 7.21 -11.08 -9.71
N LEU A 146 5.95 -11.00 -9.29
CA LEU A 146 5.46 -11.60 -8.03
C LEU A 146 5.16 -13.11 -8.15
N LYS A 147 5.33 -13.71 -9.34
CA LYS A 147 5.24 -15.17 -9.51
C LYS A 147 6.41 -15.94 -8.88
N SER A 148 7.47 -15.24 -8.45
CA SER A 148 8.76 -15.80 -8.04
C SER A 148 8.83 -16.25 -6.59
#